data_AF-A0A661SM77-F1
#
_entry.id   AF-A0A661SM77-F1
#
_cell.length_a   1.000
_cell.length_b   1.000
_cell.length_c   1.000
_cell.angle_alpha   90.00
_cell.angle_beta   90.00
_cell.angle_gamma   90.00
#
_symmetry.space_group_name_H-M   'P 1'
#
loop_
_entity.id
_entity.type
_entity.pdbx_description
1 polymer ?
#
loop_
_entity_poly.entity_id
_entity_poly.type
_entity_poly.pdbx_seq_one_letter_code
_entity_poly.pdbx_strand_id
1 'polypeptide(L)' 'QGKIQKFYKDSCLLQQQYVREPGITIQELINDMIAKTGENITVRRFVRYQLGEE' A
#
# COMPACT_ATOMS: atom_id res chain seq x y z
N GLN A 1 5.04 10.44 19.15
CA GLN A 1 5.46 9.90 17.83
C GLN A 1 4.58 8.74 17.31
N GLY A 2 3.99 7.89 18.17
CA GLY A 2 3.18 6.74 17.72
C GLY A 2 1.91 7.05 16.90
N LYS A 3 1.22 8.17 17.15
CA LYS A 3 0.03 8.57 16.37
C LYS A 3 0.34 8.85 14.89
N ILE A 4 1.50 9.45 14.62
CA ILE A 4 1.96 9.76 13.26
C ILE A 4 2.32 8.46 12.51
N GLN A 5 3.02 7.53 13.16
CA GLN A 5 3.32 6.23 12.55
C GLN A 5 2.06 5.42 12.25
N LYS A 6 1.03 5.50 13.11
CA LYS A 6 -0.26 4.86 12.84
C LYS A 6 -0.95 5.49 11.64
N PHE A 7 -0.97 6.82 11.55
CA PHE A 7 -1.52 7.53 10.39
C PHE A 7 -0.88 7.08 9.07
N TYR A 8 0.44 6.95 9.04
CA TYR A 8 1.17 6.45 7.88
C TYR A 8 0.74 5.03 7.47
N LYS A 9 0.61 4.11 8.44
CA LYS A 9 0.12 2.75 8.18
C LYS A 9 -1.32 2.70 7.68
N ASP A 10 -2.18 3.59 8.15
CA ASP A 10 -3.62 3.56 7.85
C ASP A 10 -3.97 4.36 6.59
N SER A 11 -3.28 5.48 6.32
CA SER A 11 -3.64 6.45 5.28
C SER A 11 -2.73 6.45 4.05
N CYS A 12 -1.51 5.90 4.14
CA CYS A 12 -0.59 5.86 3.00
C CYS A 12 -0.57 4.47 2.36
N LEU A 13 -1.08 4.37 1.13
CA LEU A 13 -1.21 3.11 0.38
C LEU A 13 0.04 2.22 0.46
N LEU A 14 1.23 2.77 0.21
CA LEU A 14 2.48 2.00 0.18
C LEU A 14 2.84 1.37 1.54
N GLN A 15 2.40 1.98 2.63
CA GLN A 15 2.72 1.59 4.01
C GLN A 15 1.61 0.72 4.64
N GLN A 16 0.49 0.55 3.95
CA GLN A 16 -0.59 -0.33 4.36
C GLN A 16 -0.16 -1.79 4.24
N GLN A 17 -0.68 -2.62 5.14
CA GLN A 17 -0.57 -4.07 5.04
C GLN A 17 -1.36 -4.57 3.82
N TYR A 18 -0.80 -5.55 3.12
CA TYR A 18 -1.45 -6.12 1.97
C TYR A 18 -2.64 -6.99 2.39
N VAL A 19 -3.81 -6.71 1.83
CA VAL A 19 -5.08 -7.36 2.22
C VAL A 19 -5.09 -8.88 2.06
N ARG A 20 -4.28 -9.44 1.16
CA ARG A 20 -4.19 -10.91 0.96
C ARG A 20 -3.09 -11.55 1.80
N GLU A 21 -2.11 -10.77 2.24
CA GLU A 21 -0.99 -11.24 3.04
C GLU A 21 -0.60 -10.14 4.04
N PRO A 22 -1.24 -10.10 5.23
CA PRO A 22 -1.05 -9.03 6.20
C PRO A 22 0.38 -8.94 6.77
N GLY A 23 1.23 -9.94 6.49
CA GLY A 23 2.63 -9.99 6.90
C GLY A 23 3.55 -9.06 6.09
N ILE A 24 3.09 -8.59 4.92
CA ILE A 24 3.85 -7.68 4.06
C ILE A 24 3.08 -6.39 3.78
N THR A 25 3.80 -5.34 3.48
CA THR A 25 3.28 -4.05 3.02
C THR A 25 3.10 -4.03 1.50
N ILE A 26 2.29 -3.09 1.00
CA ILE A 26 2.14 -2.89 -0.44
C ILE A 26 3.47 -2.50 -1.10
N GLN A 27 4.34 -1.77 -0.41
CA GLN A 27 5.69 -1.46 -0.90
C GLN A 27 6.54 -2.71 -1.10
N GLU A 28 6.53 -3.64 -0.15
CA GLU A 28 7.27 -4.91 -0.25
C GLU A 28 6.74 -5.75 -1.41
N LEU A 29 5.42 -5.82 -1.58
CA LEU A 29 4.80 -6.50 -2.73
C LEU A 29 5.27 -5.91 -4.07
N ILE A 30 5.34 -4.58 -4.19
CA ILE A 30 5.83 -3.90 -5.40
C ILE A 30 7.31 -4.27 -5.64
N ASN A 31 8.14 -4.21 -4.60
CA ASN A 31 9.56 -4.54 -4.71
C ASN A 31 9.78 -6.00 -5.14
N ASP A 32 9.02 -6.94 -4.59
CA ASP A 32 9.07 -8.35 -4.97
C ASP A 32 8.67 -8.57 -6.43
N MET A 33 7.67 -7.81 -6.90
CA MET A 33 7.24 -7.87 -8.30
C MET A 33 8.28 -7.26 -9.24
N ILE A 34 8.92 -6.15 -8.85
CA ILE A 34 10.05 -5.55 -9.59
C ILE A 34 11.20 -6.57 -9.71
N ALA A 35 11.54 -7.24 -8.61
CA ALA A 35 12.59 -8.27 -8.61
C ALA A 35 12.25 -9.46 -9.53
N LYS A 36 10.97 -9.86 -9.61
CA LYS A 36 10.50 -10.96 -10.48
C LYS A 36 10.39 -10.57 -11.95
N THR A 37 10.01 -9.34 -12.25
CA THR A 37 9.77 -8.87 -13.64
C THR A 37 10.99 -8.25 -14.29
N GLY A 38 11.90 -7.67 -13.49
CA GLY A 38 13.03 -6.89 -13.98
C GLY A 38 12.65 -5.49 -14.46
N GLU A 39 11.40 -5.07 -14.28
CA GLU A 39 10.89 -3.75 -14.70
C GLU A 39 10.51 -2.90 -13.50
N ASN A 40 10.62 -1.57 -13.65
CA ASN A 40 10.23 -0.65 -12.59
C ASN A 40 8.70 -0.50 -12.53
N ILE A 41 8.12 -0.76 -11.36
CA ILE A 41 6.68 -0.68 -11.11
C ILE A 41 6.41 0.46 -10.14
N THR A 42 5.49 1.37 -10.50
CA THR A 42 5.18 2.54 -9.67
C THR A 42 3.68 2.83 -9.67
N VAL A 43 3.11 3.08 -8.49
CA VAL A 43 1.72 3.54 -8.37
C VAL A 43 1.66 5.05 -8.56
N ARG A 44 1.18 5.52 -9.72
CA ARG A 44 1.13 6.95 -10.03
C ARG A 44 -0.03 7.69 -9.34
N ARG A 45 -1.22 7.09 -9.34
CA ARG A 45 -2.46 7.66 -8.79
C ARG A 45 -3.50 6.58 -8.56
N PHE A 46 -4.33 6.73 -7.53
CA PHE A 46 -5.48 5.88 -7.28
C PHE A 46 -6.67 6.72 -6.83
N VAL A 47 -7.88 6.20 -6.99
CA VAL A 47 -9.12 6.79 -6.47
C VAL A 47 -9.99 5.65 -5.96
N ARG A 48 -10.62 5.83 -4.79
CA ARG A 48 -11.58 4.89 -4.23
C ARG A 48 -12.93 5.59 -4.15
N TYR A 49 -13.88 5.14 -4.95
CA TYR A 49 -15.28 5.55 -4.83
C TYR A 49 -16.00 4.59 -3.88
N GLN A 50 -16.82 5.14 -2.99
CA GLN A 50 -17.73 4.41 -2.11
C GLN A 50 -19.11 5.06 -2.26
N LEU A 51 -20.15 4.25 -2.43
CA LEU A 51 -21.52 4.74 -2.56
C LEU A 51 -22.14 4.87 -1.16
N GLY A 52 -22.54 6.09 -0.79
CA GLY A 52 -23.02 6.42 0.56
C GLY A 52 -21.91 6.71 1.58
N GLU A 53 -22.29 7.20 2.76
CA GLU A 53 -21.43 7.33 3.95
C GLU A 53 -22.01 6.45 5.07
N GLU A 54 -21.31 5.37 5.40
CA GLU A 54 -21.16 4.78 6.73
C GLU A 54 -19.92 3.86 6.73
#